data_AF-A0A2E9US21-F1
#
_entry.id   AF-A0A2E9US21-F1
#
_cell.length_a   1.000
_cell.length_b   1.000
_cell.length_c   1.000
_cell.angle_alpha   90.00
_cell.angle_beta   90.00
_cell.angle_gamma   90.00
#
_symmetry.space_group_name_H-M   'P 1'
#
loop_
_entity.id
_entity.type
_entity.pdbx_description
1 polymer ?
#
loop_
_entity_poly.entity_id
_entity_poly.type
_entity_poly.pdbx_seq_one_letter_code
_entity_poly.pdbx_strand_id
1 'polypeptide(L)'
;MNGFNHTNTKLKPKYEYAPRYTMLNQLTRKEWISKSPTANPKGLRAKAVFGIPAVEINQIYSPICEKILSVKESRTSNKKELKSPLIIGVTGSVAIGKTTLSNILKEILGKAPYDFETVIVSTDNFLFPNRVLEE
;
A
#
# COMPACT_ATOMS: atom_id res chain seq x y z
N MET A 1 -13.21 21.40 65.51
CA MET A 1 -13.60 22.03 64.23
C MET A 1 -12.57 23.08 63.87
N ASN A 2 -11.80 22.87 62.81
CA ASN A 2 -11.33 23.90 61.87
C ASN A 2 -10.42 23.21 60.85
N GLY A 3 -10.90 23.17 59.61
CA GLY A 3 -10.38 22.35 58.52
C GLY A 3 -9.16 22.98 57.86
N PHE A 4 -8.18 22.12 57.57
CA PHE A 4 -7.10 22.42 56.64
C PHE A 4 -7.64 22.28 55.22
N ASN A 5 -7.80 23.41 54.54
CA ASN A 5 -8.11 23.47 53.11
C ASN A 5 -6.91 22.96 52.29
N HIS A 6 -7.01 21.74 51.76
CA HIS A 6 -6.14 21.31 50.68
C HIS A 6 -6.53 22.07 49.40
N THR A 7 -5.79 23.13 49.09
CA THR A 7 -5.83 23.77 47.77
C THR A 7 -5.25 22.78 46.76
N ASN A 8 -6.16 22.04 46.13
CA ASN A 8 -5.88 21.09 45.05
C ASN A 8 -5.41 21.88 43.83
N THR A 9 -4.11 22.20 43.79
CA THR A 9 -3.45 22.79 42.64
C THR A 9 -3.45 21.73 41.54
N LYS A 10 -4.44 21.83 40.63
CA LYS A 10 -4.45 21.07 39.38
C LYS A 10 -3.14 21.35 38.65
N LEU A 11 -2.17 20.45 38.79
CA LEU A 11 -0.97 20.42 37.98
C LEU A 11 -1.43 20.33 36.52
N LYS A 12 -1.23 21.42 35.77
CA LYS A 12 -1.41 21.39 34.31
C LYS A 12 -0.47 20.30 33.77
N PRO A 13 -0.94 19.37 32.92
CA PRO A 13 -0.06 18.36 32.34
C PRO A 13 1.08 19.08 31.60
N LYS A 14 2.32 18.76 31.97
CA LYS A 14 3.56 19.32 31.40
C LYS A 14 3.79 18.97 29.92
N TYR A 15 2.89 18.17 29.33
CA TYR A 15 2.95 17.77 27.94
C TYR A 15 1.60 18.07 27.30
N GLU A 16 1.57 19.17 26.56
CA GLU A 16 0.57 19.38 25.53
C GLU A 16 0.86 18.31 24.45
N TYR A 17 -0.01 17.29 24.37
CA TYR A 17 0.09 16.32 23.29
C TYR A 17 -0.01 17.08 21.97
N ALA A 18 1.09 17.14 21.22
CA ALA A 18 1.08 17.67 19.87
C ALA A 18 -0.08 17.02 19.10
N PRO A 19 -0.85 17.78 18.30
CA PRO A 19 -1.96 17.23 17.53
C PRO A 19 -1.43 16.03 16.74
N ARG A 20 -2.14 14.89 16.80
CA ARG A 20 -1.78 13.70 16.04
C ARG A 20 -1.62 14.11 14.58
N TYR A 21 -0.39 14.22 14.11
CA TYR A 21 -0.11 14.21 12.68
C TYR A 21 -0.68 12.90 12.15
N THR A 22 -1.82 12.98 11.46
CA THR A 22 -2.22 11.90 10.57
C THR A 22 -1.20 11.95 9.44
N MET A 23 -0.16 11.11 9.51
CA MET A 23 0.91 11.08 8.50
C MET A 23 0.39 10.72 7.09
N LEU A 24 -0.87 10.29 6.97
CA LEU A 24 -1.50 9.88 5.72
C LEU A 24 -2.68 10.79 5.39
N ASN A 25 -2.65 11.37 4.20
CA ASN A 25 -3.81 12.05 3.62
C ASN A 25 -4.84 11.00 3.19
N GLN A 26 -6.00 11.01 3.85
CA GLN A 26 -7.13 10.21 3.39
C GLN A 26 -7.60 10.75 2.04
N LEU A 27 -7.86 9.85 1.09
CA LEU A 27 -8.36 10.19 -0.24
C LEU A 27 -9.65 9.42 -0.48
N THR A 28 -10.71 10.14 -0.85
CA THR A 28 -11.92 9.51 -1.38
C THR A 28 -11.66 8.98 -2.79
N ARG A 29 -12.53 8.06 -3.24
CA ARG A 29 -12.47 7.55 -4.63
C ARG A 29 -12.53 8.68 -5.66
N LYS A 30 -13.42 9.66 -5.45
CA LYS A 30 -13.59 10.80 -6.37
C LYS A 30 -12.30 11.64 -6.46
N GLU A 31 -11.68 11.92 -5.32
CA GLU A 31 -10.42 12.66 -5.27
C GLU A 31 -9.27 11.86 -5.86
N TRP A 32 -9.21 10.54 -5.60
CA TRP A 32 -8.22 9.65 -6.21
C TRP A 32 -8.30 9.69 -7.72
N ILE A 33 -9.49 9.52 -8.30
CA ILE A 33 -9.71 9.56 -9.75
C ILE A 33 -9.36 10.93 -10.33
N SER A 34 -9.70 12.02 -9.62
CA SER A 34 -9.39 13.38 -10.06
C SER A 34 -7.89 13.72 -10.02
N LYS A 35 -7.13 13.11 -9.10
CA LYS A 35 -5.71 13.39 -8.88
C LYS A 35 -4.79 12.40 -9.60
N SER A 36 -5.31 11.23 -9.96
CA SER A 36 -4.58 10.25 -10.74
C SER A 36 -4.55 10.72 -12.20
N PRO A 37 -3.37 10.83 -12.84
CA PRO A 37 -3.33 10.88 -14.30
C PRO A 37 -4.13 9.67 -14.80
N THR A 38 -4.95 9.85 -15.84
CA THR A 38 -5.58 8.70 -16.51
C THR A 38 -4.47 7.71 -16.81
N ALA A 39 -4.54 6.53 -16.16
CA ALA A 39 -3.53 5.49 -16.29
C ALA A 39 -3.15 5.34 -17.76
N ASN A 40 -1.84 5.27 -18.02
CA ASN A 40 -1.22 5.29 -19.33
C ASN A 40 -2.19 4.79 -20.40
N PRO A 41 -2.58 5.62 -21.39
CA PRO A 41 -3.64 5.24 -22.34
C PRO A 41 -3.34 3.93 -23.08
N LYS A 42 -2.06 3.54 -23.18
CA LYS A 42 -1.62 2.26 -23.75
C LYS A 42 -1.82 1.04 -22.83
N GLY A 43 -2.00 1.27 -21.54
CA GLY A 43 -2.24 0.26 -20.50
C GLY A 43 -3.72 0.05 -20.16
N LEU A 44 -4.64 0.83 -20.73
CA LEU A 44 -6.07 0.67 -20.45
C LEU A 44 -6.57 -0.73 -20.81
N ARG A 45 -7.30 -1.33 -19.88
CA ARG A 45 -7.93 -2.64 -20.07
C ARG A 45 -9.34 -2.44 -20.61
N ALA A 46 -9.71 -3.25 -21.61
CA ALA A 46 -11.06 -3.30 -22.17
C ALA A 46 -11.94 -4.38 -21.53
N LYS A 47 -11.34 -5.36 -20.82
CA LYS A 47 -12.02 -6.51 -20.23
C LYS A 47 -11.68 -6.62 -18.75
N ALA A 48 -12.56 -7.33 -18.03
CA ALA A 48 -12.33 -7.67 -16.64
C ALA A 48 -11.06 -8.53 -16.48
N VAL A 49 -10.41 -8.39 -15.33
CA VAL A 49 -9.20 -9.11 -14.96
C VAL A 49 -9.44 -9.76 -13.61
N PHE A 50 -9.34 -11.09 -13.51
CA PHE A 50 -9.65 -11.85 -12.28
C PHE A 50 -11.02 -11.53 -11.67
N GLY A 51 -12.04 -11.33 -12.52
CA GLY A 51 -13.40 -10.95 -12.08
C GLY A 51 -13.57 -9.49 -11.67
N ILE A 52 -12.50 -8.69 -11.70
CA ILE A 52 -12.55 -7.26 -11.40
C ILE A 52 -12.86 -6.47 -12.69
N PRO A 53 -13.88 -5.59 -12.69
CA PRO A 53 -14.26 -4.81 -13.87
C PRO A 53 -13.10 -3.96 -14.42
N ALA A 54 -13.04 -3.82 -15.75
CA ALA A 54 -12.03 -3.00 -16.43
C ALA A 54 -11.98 -1.57 -15.91
N VAL A 55 -13.14 -0.98 -15.57
CA VAL A 55 -13.22 0.36 -14.98
C VAL A 55 -12.47 0.45 -13.65
N GLU A 56 -12.54 -0.59 -12.81
CA GLU A 56 -11.84 -0.63 -11.53
C GLU A 56 -10.32 -0.78 -11.75
N ILE A 57 -9.93 -1.64 -12.69
CA ILE A 57 -8.52 -1.79 -13.09
C ILE A 57 -7.93 -0.47 -13.58
N ASN A 58 -8.67 0.26 -14.41
CA ASN A 58 -8.19 1.49 -15.03
C ASN A 58 -8.21 2.68 -14.07
N GLN A 59 -9.20 2.77 -13.17
CA GLN A 59 -9.34 3.91 -12.26
C GLN A 59 -8.55 3.75 -10.96
N ILE A 60 -8.32 2.53 -10.49
CA ILE A 60 -7.72 2.26 -9.18
C ILE A 60 -6.37 1.57 -9.31
N TYR A 61 -6.34 0.35 -9.86
CA TYR A 61 -5.14 -0.49 -9.81
C TYR A 61 -4.01 0.01 -10.71
N SER A 62 -4.32 0.50 -11.91
CA SER A 62 -3.31 1.00 -12.85
C SER A 62 -2.63 2.28 -12.32
N PRO A 63 -3.36 3.30 -11.83
CA PRO A 63 -2.72 4.45 -11.18
C PRO A 63 -1.90 4.10 -9.93
N ILE A 64 -2.31 3.08 -9.16
CA ILE A 64 -1.49 2.57 -8.03
C ILE A 64 -0.14 2.05 -8.55
N CYS A 65 -0.14 1.26 -9.62
CA CYS A 65 1.10 0.74 -10.23
C CYS A 65 2.02 1.89 -10.68
N GLU A 66 1.47 2.89 -11.35
CA GLU A 66 2.23 4.07 -11.78
C GLU A 66 2.84 4.82 -10.61
N LYS A 67 2.07 5.00 -9.54
CA LYS A 67 2.57 5.69 -8.34
C LYS A 67 3.71 4.91 -7.71
N ILE A 68 3.60 3.58 -7.60
CA ILE A 68 4.67 2.71 -7.11
C ILE A 68 5.95 2.86 -7.96
N LEU A 69 5.82 2.86 -9.29
CA LEU A 69 6.97 2.99 -10.20
C LEU A 69 7.62 4.37 -10.13
N SER A 70 6.83 5.45 -10.00
CA SER A 70 7.36 6.81 -9.85
C SER A 70 8.26 6.98 -8.61
N VAL A 71 7.98 6.23 -7.54
CA VAL A 71 8.80 6.20 -6.32
C VAL A 71 10.13 5.49 -6.56
N LYS A 72 10.16 4.46 -7.41
CA LYS A 72 11.41 3.76 -7.77
C LYS A 72 12.35 4.68 -8.53
N GLU A 73 11.84 5.38 -9.55
CA GLU A 73 12.65 6.26 -10.42
C GLU A 73 13.32 7.39 -9.64
N SER A 74 12.58 8.03 -8.72
CA SER A 74 13.14 9.10 -7.87
C SER A 74 14.27 8.66 -6.93
N ARG A 75 14.38 7.35 -6.62
CA ARG A 75 15.41 6.81 -5.72
C ARG A 75 16.64 6.26 -6.44
N THR A 76 16.59 6.07 -7.76
CA THR A 76 17.66 5.42 -8.55
C THR A 76 18.59 6.39 -9.28
N SER A 77 18.57 7.68 -8.92
CA SER A 77 19.40 8.73 -9.55
C SER A 77 20.92 8.57 -9.40
N ASN A 78 21.40 7.63 -8.56
CA ASN A 78 22.83 7.31 -8.46
C ASN A 78 23.23 6.20 -9.45
N LYS A 79 23.75 6.67 -10.60
CA LYS A 79 24.09 5.97 -11.86
C LYS A 79 25.01 4.73 -11.83
N LYS A 80 25.23 4.05 -10.69
CA LYS A 80 26.14 2.89 -10.62
C LYS A 80 25.67 1.71 -9.77
N GLU A 81 24.48 1.77 -9.17
CA GLU A 81 23.99 0.62 -8.42
C GLU A 81 23.35 -0.41 -9.35
N LEU A 82 23.73 -1.68 -9.15
CA LEU A 82 23.12 -2.85 -9.77
C LEU A 82 21.59 -2.70 -9.77
N LYS A 83 20.92 -3.09 -10.87
CA LYS A 83 19.46 -3.05 -10.98
C LYS A 83 18.82 -3.94 -9.90
N SER A 84 18.61 -3.39 -8.71
CA SER A 84 17.99 -4.11 -7.61
C SER A 84 16.51 -4.33 -7.91
N PRO A 85 15.96 -5.52 -7.62
CA PRO A 85 14.55 -5.79 -7.80
C PRO A 85 13.70 -4.89 -6.88
N LEU A 86 12.53 -4.49 -7.36
CA LEU A 86 11.55 -3.79 -6.54
C LEU A 86 10.71 -4.83 -5.79
N ILE A 87 10.82 -4.84 -4.46
CA ILE A 87 10.03 -5.73 -3.60
C ILE A 87 8.79 -4.98 -3.11
N ILE A 88 7.60 -5.54 -3.34
CA ILE A 88 6.32 -4.96 -2.91
C ILE A 88 5.67 -5.92 -1.90
N GLY A 89 5.57 -5.50 -0.64
CA GLY A 89 4.87 -6.25 0.41
C GLY A 89 3.37 -5.98 0.37
N VAL A 90 2.56 -7.04 0.22
CA VAL A 90 1.10 -6.97 0.30
C VAL A 90 0.65 -7.64 1.61
N THR A 91 0.11 -6.85 2.54
CA THR A 91 -0.30 -7.30 3.88
C THR A 91 -1.78 -7.00 4.16
N GLY A 92 -2.31 -7.54 5.26
CA GLY A 92 -3.69 -7.39 5.69
C GLY A 92 -4.31 -8.69 6.22
N SER A 93 -5.56 -8.58 6.69
CA SER A 93 -6.30 -9.70 7.28
C SER A 93 -6.52 -10.88 6.30
N VAL A 94 -6.85 -12.05 6.84
CA VAL A 94 -7.26 -13.22 6.05
C VAL A 94 -8.52 -12.86 5.24
N ALA A 95 -8.62 -13.39 4.02
CA ALA A 95 -9.73 -13.18 3.09
C ALA A 95 -9.99 -11.74 2.60
N ILE A 96 -9.16 -10.74 2.95
CA ILE A 96 -9.32 -9.35 2.48
C ILE A 96 -8.98 -9.13 0.99
N GLY A 97 -8.52 -10.18 0.28
CA GLY A 97 -8.19 -10.11 -1.15
C GLY A 97 -6.72 -9.80 -1.49
N LYS A 98 -5.78 -10.08 -0.58
CA LYS A 98 -4.33 -9.90 -0.82
C LYS A 98 -3.84 -10.60 -2.10
N THR A 99 -4.18 -11.89 -2.26
CA THR A 99 -3.79 -12.67 -3.44
C THR A 99 -4.36 -12.10 -4.73
N THR A 100 -5.61 -11.61 -4.70
CA THR A 100 -6.24 -10.93 -5.84
C THR A 100 -5.48 -9.67 -6.21
N LEU A 101 -5.16 -8.81 -5.22
CA LEU A 101 -4.36 -7.61 -5.44
C LEU A 101 -2.97 -7.95 -6.02
N SER A 102 -2.25 -8.90 -5.45
CA SER A 102 -0.93 -9.32 -5.94
C SER A 102 -0.98 -9.82 -7.39
N ASN A 103 -1.99 -10.60 -7.75
CA ASN A 103 -2.18 -11.08 -9.13
C ASN A 103 -2.51 -9.94 -10.09
N ILE A 104 -3.34 -8.96 -9.67
CA ILE A 104 -3.63 -7.77 -10.50
C ILE A 104 -2.36 -6.93 -10.72
N LEU A 105 -1.56 -6.69 -9.68
CA LEU A 105 -0.29 -5.96 -9.82
C LEU A 105 0.66 -6.68 -10.78
N LYS A 106 0.79 -8.01 -10.64
CA LYS A 106 1.58 -8.84 -11.56
C LYS A 106 1.11 -8.70 -13.00
N GLU A 107 -0.20 -8.79 -13.24
CA GLU A 107 -0.82 -8.71 -14.57
C GLU A 107 -0.72 -7.32 -15.20
N ILE A 108 -0.73 -6.24 -14.41
CA ILE A 108 -0.53 -4.88 -14.92
C ILE A 108 0.94 -4.63 -15.23
N LEU A 109 1.84 -4.91 -14.28
CA LEU A 109 3.27 -4.62 -14.37
C LEU A 109 4.01 -5.53 -15.35
N GLY A 110 3.55 -6.79 -15.52
CA GLY A 110 4.16 -7.77 -16.41
C GLY A 110 3.71 -7.68 -17.87
N LYS A 111 2.92 -6.66 -18.23
CA LYS A 111 2.48 -6.43 -19.61
C LYS A 111 2.93 -5.05 -20.09
N ALA A 112 2.93 -4.86 -21.40
CA ALA A 112 3.07 -3.53 -21.98
C ALA A 112 2.06 -2.56 -21.34
N PRO A 113 2.47 -1.31 -21.04
CA PRO A 113 3.72 -0.66 -21.42
C PRO A 113 4.89 -0.84 -20.44
N TYR A 114 4.72 -1.56 -19.33
CA TYR A 114 5.74 -1.66 -18.26
C TYR A 114 6.71 -2.82 -18.48
N ASP A 115 6.20 -3.98 -18.89
CA ASP A 115 6.98 -5.16 -19.31
C ASP A 115 8.04 -5.63 -18.29
N PHE A 116 7.70 -5.64 -17.00
CA PHE A 116 8.58 -6.12 -15.94
C PHE A 116 8.50 -7.65 -15.79
N GLU A 117 9.64 -8.28 -15.54
CA GLU A 117 9.67 -9.64 -14.99
C GLU A 117 9.07 -9.62 -13.57
N THR A 118 8.04 -10.43 -13.32
CA THR A 118 7.26 -10.39 -12.08
C THR A 118 7.06 -11.77 -11.49
N VAL A 119 7.35 -11.90 -10.19
CA VAL A 119 7.17 -13.12 -9.40
C VAL A 119 6.38 -12.78 -8.14
N ILE A 120 5.49 -13.69 -7.74
CA ILE A 120 4.75 -13.60 -6.47
C ILE A 120 5.27 -14.69 -5.56
N VAL A 121 5.60 -14.30 -4.32
CA VAL A 121 5.99 -15.22 -3.24
C VAL A 121 5.01 -15.00 -2.09
N SER A 122 4.32 -16.05 -1.67
CA SER A 122 3.44 -16.00 -0.48
C SER A 122 4.25 -16.22 0.79
N THR A 123 3.89 -15.52 1.87
CA THR A 123 4.47 -15.76 3.20
C THR A 123 4.06 -17.12 3.78
N ASP A 124 2.97 -17.72 3.28
CA ASP A 124 2.50 -19.03 3.75
C ASP A 124 3.52 -20.15 3.43
N ASN A 125 4.33 -19.96 2.38
CA ASN A 125 5.42 -20.88 2.02
C ASN A 125 6.57 -20.90 3.02
N PHE A 126 6.58 -19.97 3.99
CA PHE A 126 7.59 -19.90 5.06
C PHE A 126 7.06 -20.42 6.40
N LEU A 127 5.81 -20.92 6.44
CA LEU A 127 5.29 -21.59 7.63
C LEU A 127 6.03 -22.91 7.85
N PHE A 128 6.20 -23.28 9.11
CA PHE A 128 6.71 -24.60 9.45
C PHE A 128 5.76 -25.70 8.92
N PRO A 129 6.28 -26.88 8.56
CA PRO A 129 5.44 -28.03 8.25
C PRO A 129 4.51 -28.38 9.42
N ASN A 130 3.30 -28.88 9.15
CA ASN A 130 2.31 -29.20 10.20
C ASN A 130 2.87 -30.06 11.33
N ARG A 131 3.75 -31.01 11.02
CA ARG A 131 4.43 -31.85 12.02
C ARG A 131 5.15 -31.03 13.10
N VAL A 132 5.80 -29.93 12.72
CA VAL A 132 6.53 -29.05 13.66
C VAL A 132 5.58 -28.15 14.45
N LEU A 133 4.40 -27.85 13.89
CA LEU A 133 3.40 -26.99 14.52
C LEU A 133 2.50 -27.71 15.54
N GLU A 134 2.42 -29.04 15.45
CA GLU A 134 1.59 -29.91 16.29
C GLU A 134 2.36 -30.57 17.45
N GLU A 135 3.69 -30.37 17.53
CA GLU A 135 4.56 -30.77 18.65
C GLU A 135 4.50 -29.76 19.81
#